data_AF-A0A319D540-F1
#
_entry.id   AF-A0A319D540-F1
#
_cell.length_a   1.000
_cell.length_b   1.000
_cell.length_c   1.000
_cell.angle_alpha   90.00
_cell.angle_beta   90.00
_cell.angle_gamma   90.00
#
_symmetry.space_group_name_H-M   'P 1'
#
loop_
_entity.id
_entity.type
_entity.pdbx_description
1 polymer ?
#
loop_
_entity_poly.entity_id
_entity_poly.type
_entity_poly.pdbx_seq_one_letter_code
_entity_poly.pdbx_strand_id
1 'polypeptide(L)'
;ICYLWADQLCIHQSDEAEKEEQYGQMDRIYECAFCTLVALVGGDSDQGLPGVTKPRPSYRMQIGNIALALQTIDPNAFIANSKWCTRGWTLQEYRLSQQLLYFSAFDIHFTTRSDGTRPGYKSDIYTGNIKGLPEPINSLSEYWKVLEHYSTRDLSHTEDILRAWRSILQKAHGTETYYGMPLHHMDKAGLWCPRTPYLTNLSFHQDVRRDGFPSWSWASYLGSITHFSMPLAGLAVWAIPIEGEARVSIAEPMSNMPFPLQRGDDILNPRWLVAAIAITWMEGCMKTQSPLKLERKSATFNALERRWSTYNQYWEDAEDAFGSYKDEINSPFSSEDYKTASSETGRILLHGQSAKF
;
A
#
# COMPACT_ATOMS: atom_id res chain seq x y z
N ILE A 1 19.36 -21.05 18.96
CA ILE A 1 19.18 -20.61 17.56
C ILE A 1 20.27 -21.30 16.75
N CYS A 2 19.91 -22.12 15.76
CA CYS A 2 20.86 -22.98 15.02
C CYS A 2 20.82 -22.76 13.50
N TYR A 3 20.01 -21.82 13.04
CA TYR A 3 19.82 -21.54 11.61
C TYR A 3 19.96 -20.04 11.38
N LEU A 4 20.64 -19.68 10.31
CA LEU A 4 20.76 -18.32 9.80
C LEU A 4 20.32 -18.36 8.34
N TRP A 5 19.43 -17.44 7.98
CA TRP A 5 19.02 -17.24 6.59
C TRP A 5 19.52 -15.87 6.12
N ALA A 6 20.14 -15.85 4.95
CA ALA A 6 20.54 -14.63 4.26
C ALA A 6 20.31 -14.87 2.77
N ASP A 7 19.60 -13.94 2.11
CA ASP A 7 19.24 -14.01 0.68
C ASP A 7 20.42 -14.40 -0.23
N GLN A 8 21.58 -13.77 -0.03
CA GLN A 8 22.78 -14.00 -0.82
C GLN A 8 23.38 -15.41 -0.65
N LEU A 9 23.13 -16.08 0.48
CA LEU A 9 23.70 -17.39 0.81
C LEU A 9 22.71 -18.54 0.64
N CYS A 10 21.42 -18.27 0.84
CA CYS A 10 20.37 -19.28 0.89
C CYS A 10 19.55 -19.39 -0.39
N ILE A 11 19.66 -18.42 -1.30
CA ILE A 11 19.00 -18.46 -2.61
C ILE A 11 20.06 -18.72 -3.68
N HIS A 12 19.83 -19.72 -4.52
CA HIS A 12 20.69 -19.99 -5.67
C HIS A 12 20.55 -18.88 -6.72
N GLN A 13 21.53 -17.97 -6.76
CA GLN A 13 21.49 -16.76 -7.58
C GLN A 13 21.55 -17.00 -9.10
N SER A 14 21.78 -18.24 -9.56
CA SER A 14 21.79 -18.62 -10.98
C SER A 14 20.54 -19.37 -11.43
N ASP A 15 19.65 -19.77 -10.51
CA ASP A 15 18.42 -20.48 -10.83
C ASP A 15 17.22 -19.53 -10.70
N GLU A 16 16.68 -19.09 -11.83
CA GLU A 16 15.53 -18.18 -11.86
C GLU A 16 14.26 -18.81 -11.29
N ALA A 17 14.05 -20.12 -11.46
CA ALA A 17 12.86 -20.77 -10.93
C ALA A 17 12.92 -20.83 -9.39
N GLU A 18 14.10 -21.15 -8.85
CA GLU A 18 14.34 -21.13 -7.40
C GLU A 18 14.21 -19.71 -6.83
N LYS A 19 14.74 -18.69 -7.52
CA LYS A 19 14.57 -17.28 -7.10
C LYS A 19 13.12 -16.90 -6.98
N GLU A 20 12.30 -17.16 -8.01
CA GLU A 20 10.88 -16.83 -7.97
C GLU A 20 10.15 -17.55 -6.83
N GLU A 21 10.49 -18.82 -6.59
CA GLU A 21 9.96 -19.58 -5.48
C GLU A 21 10.36 -18.95 -4.13
N GLN A 22 11.63 -18.60 -3.95
CA GLN A 22 12.15 -18.00 -2.71
C GLN A 22 11.57 -16.59 -2.48
N TYR A 23 11.48 -15.76 -3.52
CA TYR A 23 10.83 -14.44 -3.47
C TYR A 23 9.35 -14.56 -3.08
N GLY A 24 8.67 -15.60 -3.56
CA GLY A 24 7.31 -15.94 -3.15
C GLY A 24 7.15 -16.40 -1.70
N GLN A 25 8.25 -16.71 -1.00
CA GLN A 25 8.27 -17.19 0.39
C GLN A 25 8.94 -16.22 1.37
N MET A 26 9.50 -15.09 0.90
CA MET A 26 10.21 -14.12 1.75
C MET A 26 9.34 -13.59 2.89
N ASP A 27 8.04 -13.47 2.66
CA ASP A 27 7.08 -13.04 3.67
C ASP A 27 7.02 -14.01 4.86
N ARG A 28 6.95 -15.31 4.58
CA ARG A 28 6.94 -16.38 5.59
C ARG A 28 8.27 -16.48 6.31
N ILE A 29 9.39 -16.31 5.58
CA ILE A 29 10.73 -16.33 6.17
C ILE A 29 10.83 -15.26 7.27
N TYR A 30 10.45 -14.01 6.98
CA TYR A 30 10.50 -12.94 7.98
C TYR A 30 9.44 -13.09 9.06
N GLU A 31 8.23 -13.53 8.73
CA GLU A 31 7.14 -13.73 9.71
C GLU A 31 7.45 -14.84 10.71
N CYS A 32 8.12 -15.91 10.28
CA CYS A 32 8.50 -17.05 11.10
C CYS A 32 9.92 -16.94 11.68
N ALA A 33 10.72 -15.95 11.26
CA ALA A 33 12.04 -15.72 11.82
C ALA A 33 11.92 -15.41 13.31
N PHE A 34 12.78 -16.06 14.12
CA PHE A 34 12.87 -15.75 15.55
C PHE A 34 13.27 -14.28 15.76
N CYS A 35 14.22 -13.79 14.95
CA CYS A 35 14.68 -12.41 14.97
C CYS A 35 15.34 -12.07 13.63
N THR A 36 15.07 -10.86 13.12
CA THR A 36 15.70 -10.31 11.91
C THR A 36 16.79 -9.34 12.32
N LEU A 37 18.00 -9.56 11.81
CA LEU A 37 19.17 -8.72 12.11
C LEU A 37 19.25 -7.60 11.07
N VAL A 38 19.30 -6.36 11.53
CA VAL A 38 19.32 -5.18 10.66
C VAL A 38 20.60 -4.39 10.87
N ALA A 39 21.42 -4.26 9.83
CA ALA A 39 22.55 -3.35 9.84
C ALA A 39 22.09 -1.93 9.47
N LEU A 40 22.17 -0.98 10.42
CA LEU A 40 21.86 0.43 10.14
C LEU A 40 23.06 1.21 9.59
N VAL A 41 24.25 0.60 9.61
CA VAL A 41 25.51 1.21 9.21
C VAL A 41 26.24 0.28 8.25
N GLY A 42 26.91 0.87 7.25
CA GLY A 42 27.63 0.15 6.21
C GLY A 42 26.94 0.28 4.86
N GLY A 43 27.75 0.39 3.80
CA GLY A 43 27.26 0.47 2.42
C GLY A 43 27.04 -0.91 1.78
N ASP A 44 27.71 -1.93 2.31
CA ASP A 44 27.76 -3.29 1.77
C ASP A 44 28.01 -4.32 2.87
N SER A 45 28.02 -5.60 2.50
CA SER A 45 28.21 -6.74 3.39
C SER A 45 29.63 -6.86 3.96
N ASP A 46 30.63 -6.17 3.41
CA ASP A 46 32.04 -6.29 3.81
C ASP A 46 32.38 -5.41 5.03
N GLN A 47 31.52 -4.45 5.38
CA GLN A 47 31.76 -3.51 6.48
C GLN A 47 31.67 -4.14 7.87
N GLY A 48 31.01 -5.29 7.99
CA GLY A 48 30.75 -5.97 9.27
C GLY A 48 29.89 -5.18 10.27
N LEU A 49 29.43 -5.87 11.31
CA LEU A 49 28.50 -5.31 12.30
C LEU A 49 29.24 -4.63 13.47
N PRO A 50 28.95 -3.36 13.77
CA PRO A 50 29.48 -2.70 14.97
C PRO A 50 29.12 -3.48 16.25
N GLY A 51 30.12 -3.75 17.08
CA GLY A 51 29.97 -4.50 18.33
C GLY A 51 30.12 -6.01 18.18
N VAL A 52 30.23 -6.52 16.94
CA VAL A 52 30.45 -7.94 16.64
C VAL A 52 31.81 -8.14 15.99
N THR A 53 32.00 -7.61 14.78
CA THR A 53 33.25 -7.77 14.02
C THR A 53 34.20 -6.60 14.22
N LYS A 54 33.68 -5.43 14.62
CA LYS A 54 34.47 -4.23 14.91
C LYS A 54 34.02 -3.60 16.23
N PRO A 55 34.93 -3.01 17.02
CA PRO A 55 34.56 -2.32 18.25
C PRO A 55 33.66 -1.11 17.95
N ARG A 56 32.72 -0.83 18.85
CA ARG A 56 31.91 0.41 18.82
C ARG A 56 32.67 1.53 19.51
N PRO A 57 32.60 2.78 19.01
CA PRO A 57 33.15 3.91 19.74
C PRO A 57 32.40 4.08 21.07
N SER A 58 33.15 4.05 22.17
CA SER A 58 32.63 4.30 23.52
C SER A 58 32.68 5.79 23.80
N TYR A 59 31.52 6.46 23.87
CA TYR A 59 31.41 7.84 24.35
C TYR A 59 31.10 7.90 25.85
N ARG A 60 31.76 7.05 26.62
CA ARG A 60 31.76 7.11 28.09
C ARG A 60 32.99 7.86 28.55
N MET A 61 32.79 8.94 29.29
CA MET A 61 33.85 9.74 29.89
C MET A 61 33.68 9.75 31.40
N GLN A 62 34.74 9.42 32.13
CA GLN A 62 34.76 9.49 33.59
C GLN A 62 35.38 10.82 34.03
N ILE A 63 34.63 11.63 34.78
CA ILE A 63 35.12 12.84 35.45
C ILE A 63 34.99 12.61 36.96
N GLY A 64 36.10 12.21 37.60
CA GLY A 64 36.10 11.84 39.01
C GLY A 64 35.18 10.65 39.29
N ASN A 65 34.15 10.85 40.11
CA ASN A 65 33.12 9.86 40.42
C ASN A 65 31.88 9.94 39.50
N ILE A 66 31.88 10.82 38.50
CA ILE A 66 30.77 10.98 37.55
C ILE A 66 31.13 10.29 36.24
N ALA A 67 30.26 9.38 35.79
CA ALA A 67 30.30 8.83 34.44
C ALA A 67 29.36 9.62 33.53
N LEU A 68 29.90 10.28 32.52
CA LEU A 68 29.14 10.88 31.43
C LEU A 68 29.07 9.89 30.28
N ALA A 69 27.89 9.67 29.74
CA ALA A 69 27.67 8.88 28.53
C ALA A 69 26.81 9.69 27.57
N LEU A 70 27.13 9.64 26.27
CA LEU A 70 26.23 10.22 25.26
C LEU A 70 24.89 9.49 25.34
N GLN A 71 23.79 10.24 25.45
CA GLN A 71 22.46 9.67 25.35
C GLN A 71 22.28 9.08 23.95
N THR A 72 21.70 7.89 23.87
CA THR A 72 21.39 7.22 22.60
C THR A 72 20.56 8.16 21.74
N ILE A 73 21.03 8.43 20.52
CA ILE A 73 20.25 9.15 19.51
C ILE A 73 18.98 8.32 19.23
N ASP A 74 17.86 9.00 18.95
CA ASP A 74 16.60 8.35 18.59
C ASP A 74 16.84 7.30 17.49
N PRO A 75 16.55 6.01 17.72
CA PRO A 75 16.71 4.94 16.73
C PRO A 75 15.96 5.24 15.43
N ASN A 76 14.86 5.99 15.48
CA ASN A 76 14.13 6.39 14.27
C ASN A 76 15.00 7.23 13.34
N ALA A 77 15.89 8.06 13.89
CA ALA A 77 16.82 8.85 13.09
C ALA A 77 17.86 7.95 12.40
N PHE A 78 18.39 6.93 13.08
CA PHE A 78 19.31 5.98 12.42
C PHE A 78 18.61 5.14 11.36
N ILE A 79 17.40 4.66 11.66
CA ILE A 79 16.61 3.88 10.71
C ILE A 79 16.34 4.74 9.47
N ALA A 80 15.76 5.92 9.63
CA ALA A 80 15.38 6.80 8.52
C ALA A 80 16.56 7.21 7.62
N ASN A 81 17.76 7.34 8.19
CA ASN A 81 18.97 7.70 7.43
C ASN A 81 19.81 6.50 6.98
N SER A 82 19.39 5.27 7.28
CA SER A 82 20.13 4.06 6.89
C SER A 82 19.87 3.69 5.43
N LYS A 83 20.90 3.17 4.75
CA LYS A 83 20.75 2.53 3.44
C LYS A 83 19.74 1.39 3.47
N TRP A 84 19.64 0.69 4.60
CA TRP A 84 18.63 -0.35 4.80
C TRP A 84 17.21 0.20 4.61
N CYS A 85 16.87 1.36 5.17
CA CYS A 85 15.53 1.92 5.05
C CYS A 85 15.19 2.43 3.63
N THR A 86 16.20 2.72 2.80
CA THR A 86 15.96 3.17 1.42
C THR A 86 15.66 2.00 0.47
N ARG A 87 16.11 0.78 0.76
CA ARG A 87 15.91 -0.39 -0.11
C ARG A 87 14.45 -0.86 -0.13
N GLY A 88 13.93 -1.22 -1.31
CA GLY A 88 12.54 -1.68 -1.48
C GLY A 88 12.23 -2.98 -0.73
N TRP A 89 13.06 -4.01 -0.90
CA TRP A 89 12.88 -5.34 -0.29
C TRP A 89 12.88 -5.32 1.25
N THR A 90 13.58 -4.37 1.87
CA THR A 90 13.67 -4.26 3.34
C THR A 90 12.36 -3.81 3.98
N LEU A 91 11.36 -3.40 3.19
CA LEU A 91 10.04 -3.12 3.74
C LEU A 91 9.38 -4.39 4.29
N GLN A 92 9.59 -5.53 3.61
CA GLN A 92 9.10 -6.83 4.10
C GLN A 92 9.83 -7.23 5.38
N GLU A 93 11.15 -7.08 5.43
CA GLU A 93 11.95 -7.28 6.65
C GLU A 93 11.37 -6.48 7.81
N TYR A 94 11.12 -5.19 7.57
CA TYR A 94 10.66 -4.28 8.59
C TYR A 94 9.25 -4.60 9.10
N ARG A 95 8.30 -4.88 8.19
CA ARG A 95 6.88 -5.00 8.53
C ARG A 95 6.47 -6.41 8.95
N LEU A 96 7.14 -7.43 8.44
CA LEU A 96 6.73 -8.82 8.64
C LEU A 96 7.44 -9.50 9.82
N SER A 97 8.64 -9.04 10.18
CA SER A 97 9.39 -9.61 11.30
C SER A 97 8.70 -9.39 12.64
N GLN A 98 8.67 -10.43 13.49
CA GLN A 98 8.16 -10.32 14.87
C GLN A 98 9.14 -9.57 15.77
N GLN A 99 10.43 -9.70 15.50
CA GLN A 99 11.50 -9.12 16.31
C GLN A 99 12.58 -8.60 15.39
N LEU A 100 13.04 -7.37 15.62
CA LEU A 100 14.18 -6.80 14.90
C LEU A 100 15.29 -6.41 15.87
N LEU A 101 16.52 -6.75 15.50
CA LEU A 101 17.72 -6.35 16.20
C LEU A 101 18.55 -5.44 15.28
N TYR A 102 18.52 -4.15 15.58
CA TYR A 102 19.21 -3.11 14.82
C TYR A 102 20.61 -2.88 15.37
N PHE A 103 21.60 -2.96 14.50
CA PHE A 103 22.99 -2.65 14.78
C PHE A 103 23.28 -1.23 14.29
N SER A 104 23.28 -0.27 15.22
CA SER A 104 23.70 1.11 14.95
C SER A 104 25.22 1.26 15.10
N ALA A 105 25.75 2.45 14.83
CA ALA A 105 27.18 2.73 15.05
C ALA A 105 27.55 2.69 16.54
N PHE A 106 26.56 2.91 17.42
CA PHE A 106 26.78 3.23 18.83
C PHE A 106 26.19 2.20 19.77
N ASP A 107 25.01 1.68 19.45
CA ASP A 107 24.22 0.78 20.28
C ASP A 107 23.47 -0.26 19.44
N ILE A 108 22.91 -1.25 20.14
CA ILE A 108 22.05 -2.28 19.56
C ILE A 108 20.65 -2.04 20.08
N HIS A 109 19.70 -1.92 19.16
CA HIS A 109 18.29 -1.74 19.47
C HIS A 109 17.52 -3.02 19.19
N PHE A 110 16.71 -3.46 20.14
CA PHE A 110 15.83 -4.60 19.99
C PHE A 110 14.38 -4.12 20.03
N THR A 111 13.60 -4.60 19.07
CA THR A 111 12.19 -4.23 18.93
C THR A 111 11.36 -5.48 18.74
N THR A 112 10.14 -5.43 19.26
CA THR A 112 9.14 -6.47 19.10
C THR A 112 7.93 -5.88 18.42
N ARG A 113 7.37 -6.60 17.46
CA ARG A 113 6.11 -6.26 16.83
C ARG A 113 5.01 -6.41 17.88
N SER A 114 4.34 -5.31 18.19
CA SER A 114 3.19 -5.28 19.08
C SER A 114 1.92 -5.65 18.33
N ASP A 115 1.04 -6.38 19.01
CA ASP A 115 -0.33 -6.72 18.59
C ASP A 115 -1.35 -5.61 18.93
N GLY A 116 -0.91 -4.34 18.89
CA GLY A 116 -1.73 -3.18 19.29
C GLY A 116 -1.40 -2.60 20.68
N THR A 117 -0.38 -3.13 21.36
CA THR A 117 0.28 -2.50 22.53
C THR A 117 1.47 -1.63 22.08
N ARG A 118 2.12 -0.88 22.99
CA ARG A 118 3.34 -0.14 22.60
C ARG A 118 4.44 -1.17 22.27
N PRO A 119 5.15 -1.06 21.13
CA PRO A 119 6.20 -1.99 20.78
C PRO A 119 7.25 -2.02 21.89
N GLY A 120 7.62 -3.22 22.31
CA GLY A 120 8.64 -3.42 23.32
C GLY A 120 9.99 -3.03 22.72
N TYR A 121 10.50 -1.87 23.12
CA TYR A 121 11.79 -1.34 22.68
C TYR A 121 12.84 -1.49 23.79
N LYS A 122 14.03 -1.97 23.44
CA LYS A 122 15.18 -2.07 24.34
C LYS A 122 16.45 -1.64 23.61
N SER A 123 17.38 -0.99 24.31
CA SER A 123 18.75 -0.77 23.82
C SER A 123 19.74 -1.37 24.81
N ASP A 124 20.90 -1.82 24.32
CA ASP A 124 21.99 -2.33 25.15
C ASP A 124 22.75 -1.24 25.91
N ILE A 125 22.52 0.04 25.56
CA ILE A 125 23.05 1.21 26.30
C ILE A 125 21.96 1.89 27.15
N TYR A 126 20.70 1.84 26.72
CA TYR A 126 19.60 2.52 27.42
C TYR A 126 18.31 1.69 27.49
N THR A 127 17.74 1.57 28.68
CA THR A 127 16.42 0.99 28.93
C THR A 127 15.41 2.11 29.23
N GLY A 128 14.73 2.62 28.20
CA GLY A 128 13.61 3.53 28.37
C GLY A 128 12.65 3.45 27.18
N ASN A 129 11.45 4.02 27.36
CA ASN A 129 10.40 3.96 26.35
C ASN A 129 10.74 4.89 25.18
N ILE A 130 11.25 4.34 24.09
CA ILE A 130 11.34 5.07 22.82
C ILE A 130 10.04 4.86 22.06
N LYS A 131 9.38 5.96 21.72
CA LYS A 131 8.20 5.98 20.85
C LYS A 131 8.64 5.97 19.39
N GLY A 132 7.82 5.40 18.50
CA GLY A 132 7.84 5.82 17.09
C GLY A 132 8.36 4.83 16.06
N LEU A 133 8.53 3.54 16.39
CA LEU A 133 8.66 2.54 15.34
C LEU A 133 7.29 2.39 14.65
N PRO A 134 7.20 2.50 13.31
CA PRO A 134 5.96 2.28 12.61
C PRO A 134 5.34 0.92 12.96
N GLU A 135 4.15 0.94 13.55
CA GLU A 135 3.31 -0.21 13.92
C GLU A 135 3.02 -1.12 12.71
N PRO A 136 2.64 -2.39 12.90
CA PRO A 136 2.08 -3.20 11.81
C PRO A 136 0.93 -2.47 11.09
N ILE A 137 0.71 -2.78 9.81
CA ILE A 137 -0.44 -2.22 9.06
C ILE A 137 -1.70 -2.82 9.69
N ASN A 138 -2.26 -2.09 10.65
CA ASN A 138 -3.41 -2.54 11.42
C ASN A 138 -4.73 -2.10 10.75
N SER A 139 -4.63 -1.31 9.67
CA SER A 139 -5.78 -0.78 8.96
C SER A 139 -5.50 -0.45 7.49
N LEU A 140 -6.55 -0.55 6.66
CA LEU A 140 -6.57 -0.11 5.25
C LEU A 140 -6.20 1.37 5.08
N SER A 141 -6.38 2.20 6.12
CA SER A 141 -6.05 3.64 6.06
C SER A 141 -4.54 3.89 6.10
N GLU A 142 -3.79 3.04 6.79
CA GLU A 142 -2.33 3.07 6.84
C GLU A 142 -1.71 2.50 5.57
N TYR A 143 -2.33 1.49 4.95
CA TYR A 143 -1.84 0.85 3.73
C TYR A 143 -1.37 1.85 2.68
N TRP A 144 -2.20 2.85 2.34
CA TRP A 144 -1.86 3.87 1.34
C TRP A 144 -0.67 4.74 1.75
N LYS A 145 -0.55 5.08 3.04
CA LYS A 145 0.61 5.81 3.58
C LYS A 145 1.87 4.97 3.40
N VAL A 146 1.79 3.67 3.70
CA VAL A 146 2.93 2.75 3.52
C VAL A 146 3.30 2.64 2.04
N LEU A 147 2.30 2.58 1.15
CA LEU A 147 2.52 2.53 -0.29
C LEU A 147 3.23 3.80 -0.81
N GLU A 148 2.80 4.98 -0.35
CA GLU A 148 3.47 6.25 -0.67
C GLU A 148 4.96 6.22 -0.26
N HIS A 149 5.28 5.74 0.95
CA HIS A 149 6.67 5.62 1.42
C HIS A 149 7.43 4.51 0.69
N TYR A 150 6.74 3.47 0.24
CA TYR A 150 7.35 2.39 -0.53
C TYR A 150 7.73 2.85 -1.94
N SER A 151 6.89 3.68 -2.58
CA SER A 151 7.14 4.19 -3.94
C SER A 151 8.45 4.95 -4.10
N THR A 152 8.98 5.51 -3.00
CA THR A 152 10.24 6.27 -2.98
C THR A 152 11.47 5.42 -2.69
N ARG A 153 11.32 4.10 -2.51
CA ARG A 153 12.43 3.21 -2.15
C ARG A 153 13.24 2.79 -3.38
N ASP A 154 14.52 2.60 -3.16
CA ASP A 154 15.49 2.15 -4.14
C ASP A 154 15.33 0.66 -4.44
N LEU A 155 15.27 0.32 -5.71
CA LEU A 155 15.30 -1.05 -6.20
C LEU A 155 16.53 -1.24 -7.08
N SER A 156 17.27 -2.33 -6.86
CA SER A 156 18.35 -2.74 -7.76
C SER A 156 17.80 -3.11 -9.15
N HIS A 157 16.65 -3.77 -9.15
CA HIS A 157 15.89 -4.19 -10.33
C HIS A 157 14.52 -3.53 -10.27
N THR A 158 14.23 -2.61 -11.17
CA THR A 158 13.01 -1.79 -11.09
C THR A 158 11.73 -2.63 -11.18
N GLU A 159 11.78 -3.75 -11.89
CA GLU A 159 10.75 -4.77 -12.06
C GLU A 159 10.33 -5.44 -10.74
N ASP A 160 11.16 -5.37 -9.69
CA ASP A 160 10.85 -5.95 -8.38
C ASP A 160 9.80 -5.16 -7.59
N ILE A 161 9.36 -4.00 -8.09
CA ILE A 161 8.44 -3.09 -7.37
C ILE A 161 7.14 -3.78 -6.93
N LEU A 162 6.63 -4.74 -7.71
CA LEU A 162 5.46 -5.51 -7.29
C LEU A 162 5.83 -6.71 -6.44
N ARG A 163 6.97 -7.35 -6.70
CA ARG A 163 7.43 -8.53 -5.96
C ARG A 163 7.71 -8.19 -4.50
N ALA A 164 8.45 -7.11 -4.25
CA ALA A 164 8.75 -6.62 -2.92
C ALA A 164 7.50 -6.06 -2.19
N TRP A 165 6.45 -5.69 -2.90
CA TRP A 165 5.19 -5.20 -2.31
C TRP A 165 4.13 -6.28 -2.08
N ARG A 166 4.18 -7.37 -2.86
CA ARG A 166 3.11 -8.37 -3.00
C ARG A 166 2.55 -8.86 -1.66
N SER A 167 3.41 -9.27 -0.73
CA SER A 167 2.98 -9.83 0.55
C SER A 167 2.27 -8.81 1.44
N ILE A 168 2.70 -7.55 1.40
CA ILE A 168 2.09 -6.45 2.15
C ILE A 168 0.70 -6.15 1.59
N LEU A 169 0.57 -6.07 0.25
CA LEU A 169 -0.70 -5.93 -0.43
C LEU A 169 -1.66 -7.08 -0.09
N GLN A 170 -1.18 -8.32 -0.16
CA GLN A 170 -2.02 -9.49 0.07
C GLN A 170 -2.48 -9.63 1.51
N LYS A 171 -1.62 -9.29 2.48
CA LYS A 171 -2.01 -9.25 3.90
C LYS A 171 -3.03 -8.14 4.18
N ALA A 172 -2.95 -7.00 3.48
CA ALA A 172 -3.86 -5.88 3.68
C ALA A 172 -5.20 -6.03 2.96
N HIS A 173 -5.21 -6.63 1.76
CA HIS A 173 -6.37 -6.62 0.86
C HIS A 173 -6.79 -7.99 0.31
N GLY A 174 -6.14 -9.08 0.72
CA GLY A 174 -6.39 -10.42 0.19
C GLY A 174 -5.61 -10.72 -1.08
N THR A 175 -5.80 -11.93 -1.62
CA THR A 175 -5.01 -12.45 -2.76
C THR A 175 -5.47 -11.92 -4.13
N GLU A 176 -6.67 -11.35 -4.20
CA GLU A 176 -7.27 -10.82 -5.42
C GLU A 176 -6.69 -9.45 -5.77
N THR A 177 -5.55 -9.50 -6.45
CA THR A 177 -4.73 -8.32 -6.77
C THR A 177 -4.31 -8.34 -8.22
N TYR A 178 -4.24 -7.17 -8.85
CA TYR A 178 -3.81 -7.03 -10.24
C TYR A 178 -2.87 -5.84 -10.40
N TYR A 179 -1.63 -6.09 -10.84
CA TYR A 179 -0.59 -5.06 -10.99
C TYR A 179 -0.44 -4.11 -9.78
N GLY A 180 -0.43 -4.64 -8.56
CA GLY A 180 -0.28 -3.84 -7.33
C GLY A 180 -1.56 -3.19 -6.83
N MET A 181 -2.71 -3.53 -7.41
CA MET A 181 -4.01 -2.95 -7.11
C MET A 181 -4.95 -4.02 -6.55
N PRO A 182 -5.55 -3.81 -5.37
CA PRO A 182 -6.55 -4.72 -4.81
C PRO A 182 -7.88 -4.63 -5.58
N LEU A 183 -8.39 -5.75 -6.11
CA LEU A 183 -9.57 -5.76 -6.99
C LEU A 183 -10.80 -5.19 -6.31
N HIS A 184 -11.14 -5.66 -5.09
CA HIS A 184 -12.32 -5.16 -4.38
C HIS A 184 -12.26 -3.70 -3.91
N HIS A 185 -11.11 -3.05 -4.11
CA HIS A 185 -10.86 -1.68 -3.73
C HIS A 185 -10.44 -0.82 -4.93
N MET A 186 -10.72 -1.26 -6.16
CA MET A 186 -10.23 -0.60 -7.37
C MET A 186 -10.58 0.90 -7.42
N ASP A 187 -11.80 1.26 -7.02
CA ASP A 187 -12.24 2.67 -6.93
C ASP A 187 -11.35 3.53 -6.02
N LYS A 188 -10.85 2.95 -4.92
CA LYS A 188 -9.88 3.64 -4.05
C LYS A 188 -8.48 3.53 -4.62
N ALA A 189 -8.09 2.36 -5.09
CA ALA A 189 -6.73 2.07 -5.51
C ALA A 189 -6.29 2.95 -6.67
N GLY A 190 -7.21 3.26 -7.60
CA GLY A 190 -6.98 4.12 -8.76
C GLY A 190 -6.67 5.58 -8.44
N LEU A 191 -6.83 6.03 -7.18
CA LEU A 191 -6.67 7.43 -6.79
C LEU A 191 -5.23 7.84 -6.42
N TRP A 192 -4.24 7.16 -6.99
CA TRP A 192 -2.86 7.57 -6.86
C TRP A 192 -2.53 8.65 -7.89
N CYS A 193 -1.58 9.53 -7.56
CA CYS A 193 -0.98 10.45 -8.51
C CYS A 193 0.51 10.67 -8.19
N PRO A 194 1.33 11.06 -9.17
CA PRO A 194 2.67 11.56 -8.90
C PRO A 194 2.65 12.69 -7.88
N ARG A 195 3.52 12.63 -6.87
CA ARG A 195 3.69 13.72 -5.92
C ARG A 195 4.43 14.86 -6.61
N THR A 196 3.70 15.82 -7.17
CA THR A 196 4.29 17.05 -7.70
C THR A 196 4.80 17.90 -6.54
N PRO A 197 6.09 18.27 -6.49
CA PRO A 197 6.55 19.28 -5.55
C PRO A 197 5.81 20.57 -5.85
N TYR A 198 5.22 21.22 -4.83
CA TYR A 198 4.46 22.47 -4.94
C TYR A 198 5.26 23.66 -5.56
N LEU A 199 6.48 23.46 -6.05
CA LEU A 199 7.42 24.48 -6.52
C LEU A 199 7.89 24.34 -7.97
N THR A 200 7.49 23.32 -8.72
CA THR A 200 7.89 23.20 -10.13
C THR A 200 6.69 23.34 -11.06
N ASN A 201 6.68 24.45 -11.80
CA ASN A 201 5.76 24.75 -12.89
C ASN A 201 5.53 23.53 -13.77
N LEU A 202 4.24 23.17 -13.94
CA LEU A 202 3.60 22.51 -15.08
C LEU A 202 4.57 22.04 -16.16
N SER A 203 5.26 20.95 -15.87
CA SER A 203 5.74 20.00 -16.85
C SER A 203 5.45 18.68 -16.18
N PHE A 204 4.34 18.04 -16.54
CA PHE A 204 4.20 16.61 -16.30
C PHE A 204 5.46 16.01 -16.91
N HIS A 205 6.44 15.60 -16.09
CA HIS A 205 7.60 14.89 -16.58
C HIS A 205 7.08 13.59 -17.19
N GLN A 206 6.81 13.65 -18.50
CA GLN A 206 6.27 12.57 -19.31
C GLN A 206 7.22 11.37 -19.42
N ASP A 207 8.43 11.48 -18.87
CA ASP A 207 9.53 10.55 -19.13
C ASP A 207 9.90 9.62 -17.97
N VAL A 208 9.16 9.62 -16.84
CA VAL A 208 9.50 8.75 -15.69
C VAL A 208 8.52 7.58 -15.55
N ARG A 209 8.56 6.70 -16.55
CA ARG A 209 7.79 5.45 -16.56
C ARG A 209 8.71 4.26 -16.30
N ARG A 210 8.24 3.32 -15.48
CA ARG A 210 8.84 2.00 -15.29
C ARG A 210 8.31 1.05 -16.35
N ASP A 211 9.21 0.45 -17.11
CA ASP A 211 8.87 -0.52 -18.16
C ASP A 211 8.26 -1.79 -17.58
N GLY A 212 7.42 -2.46 -18.37
CA GLY A 212 6.75 -3.71 -17.98
C GLY A 212 5.48 -3.54 -17.13
N PHE A 213 5.09 -2.30 -16.78
CA PHE A 213 3.88 -2.03 -16.00
C PHE A 213 2.84 -1.19 -16.76
N PRO A 214 1.53 -1.46 -16.54
CA PRO A 214 0.46 -0.74 -17.19
C PRO A 214 0.32 0.67 -16.59
N SER A 215 0.01 1.64 -17.44
CA SER A 215 -0.01 3.08 -17.09
C SER A 215 -1.04 3.46 -16.03
N TRP A 216 -2.07 2.64 -15.81
CA TRP A 216 -3.10 2.87 -14.79
C TRP A 216 -2.68 2.38 -13.38
N SER A 217 -1.61 1.59 -13.28
CA SER A 217 -1.05 1.15 -12.00
C SER A 217 0.03 2.11 -11.50
N TRP A 218 0.04 2.37 -10.19
CA TRP A 218 1.09 3.16 -9.53
C TRP A 218 2.48 2.56 -9.74
N ALA A 219 2.57 1.23 -9.96
CA ALA A 219 3.82 0.54 -10.21
C ALA A 219 4.49 0.97 -11.54
N SER A 220 3.76 1.61 -12.45
CA SER A 220 4.34 2.18 -13.67
C SER A 220 5.05 3.50 -13.46
N TYR A 221 4.86 4.18 -12.32
CA TYR A 221 5.52 5.46 -12.05
C TYR A 221 6.84 5.23 -11.32
N LEU A 222 7.91 5.88 -11.78
CA LEU A 222 9.20 5.88 -11.10
C LEU A 222 9.34 7.19 -10.32
N GLY A 223 9.11 7.12 -9.01
CA GLY A 223 9.18 8.27 -8.11
C GLY A 223 8.12 8.23 -7.02
N SER A 224 8.01 9.33 -6.28
CA SER A 224 7.04 9.46 -5.20
C SER A 224 5.62 9.59 -5.72
N ILE A 225 4.72 8.77 -5.19
CA ILE A 225 3.28 8.93 -5.38
C ILE A 225 2.63 9.50 -4.12
N THR A 226 1.41 10.02 -4.30
CA THR A 226 0.48 10.37 -3.23
C THR A 226 -0.85 9.68 -3.52
N HIS A 227 -1.53 9.22 -2.48
CA HIS A 227 -2.88 8.68 -2.58
C HIS A 227 -3.91 9.71 -2.09
N PHE A 228 -4.92 10.03 -2.90
CA PHE A 228 -5.93 11.01 -2.53
C PHE A 228 -6.83 10.50 -1.40
N SER A 229 -7.04 11.33 -0.37
CA SER A 229 -7.81 11.01 0.85
C SER A 229 -9.15 11.77 0.94
N MET A 230 -9.88 11.88 -0.16
CA MET A 230 -11.21 12.51 -0.14
C MET A 230 -12.31 11.42 -0.04
N PRO A 231 -13.43 11.71 0.64
CA PRO A 231 -14.61 10.85 0.55
C PRO A 231 -15.01 10.63 -0.91
N LEU A 232 -15.27 9.38 -1.29
CA LEU A 232 -15.57 9.01 -2.69
C LEU A 232 -16.71 8.01 -2.82
N ALA A 233 -17.23 7.94 -4.04
CA ALA A 233 -18.17 6.93 -4.51
C ALA A 233 -17.70 6.47 -5.90
N GLY A 234 -17.71 5.16 -6.15
CA GLY A 234 -17.36 4.62 -7.45
C GLY A 234 -18.37 5.01 -8.52
N LEU A 235 -17.87 5.37 -9.70
CA LEU A 235 -18.67 5.78 -10.86
C LEU A 235 -18.37 4.93 -12.10
N ALA A 236 -17.71 3.79 -11.90
CA ALA A 236 -17.36 2.89 -12.98
C ALA A 236 -17.22 1.46 -12.47
N VAL A 237 -17.62 0.50 -13.30
CA VAL A 237 -17.37 -0.93 -13.12
C VAL A 237 -15.99 -1.24 -13.72
N TRP A 238 -15.14 -1.86 -12.93
CA TRP A 238 -13.81 -2.30 -13.33
C TRP A 238 -13.83 -3.80 -13.61
N ALA A 239 -13.10 -4.26 -14.62
CA ALA A 239 -12.91 -5.68 -14.86
C ALA A 239 -11.50 -5.99 -15.37
N ILE A 240 -10.99 -7.16 -15.01
CA ILE A 240 -9.67 -7.65 -15.42
C ILE A 240 -9.81 -8.91 -16.28
N PRO A 241 -8.95 -9.14 -17.29
CA PRO A 241 -8.98 -10.39 -18.04
C PRO A 241 -8.63 -11.58 -17.14
N ILE A 242 -9.31 -12.72 -17.33
CA ILE A 242 -8.95 -13.98 -16.68
C ILE A 242 -7.98 -14.72 -17.60
N GLU A 243 -6.81 -15.09 -17.07
CA GLU A 243 -5.77 -15.73 -17.86
C GLU A 243 -6.23 -17.09 -18.41
N GLY A 244 -6.11 -17.28 -19.73
CA GLY A 244 -6.52 -18.51 -20.41
C GLY A 244 -8.01 -18.63 -20.71
N GLU A 245 -8.84 -17.67 -20.30
CA GLU A 245 -10.28 -17.66 -20.56
C GLU A 245 -10.70 -16.45 -21.40
N ALA A 246 -11.71 -16.62 -22.26
CA ALA A 246 -12.33 -15.49 -22.99
C ALA A 246 -13.34 -14.74 -22.10
N ARG A 247 -12.95 -14.49 -20.85
CA ARG A 247 -13.80 -13.95 -19.78
C ARG A 247 -13.02 -12.94 -18.94
N VAL A 248 -13.76 -12.15 -18.17
CA VAL A 248 -13.19 -11.14 -17.26
C VAL A 248 -13.73 -11.36 -15.86
N SER A 249 -12.91 -11.01 -14.87
CA SER A 249 -13.34 -10.91 -13.48
C SER A 249 -13.71 -9.47 -13.19
N ILE A 250 -14.94 -9.25 -12.72
CA ILE A 250 -15.40 -7.92 -12.31
C ILE A 250 -14.83 -7.62 -10.93
N ALA A 251 -14.30 -6.42 -10.76
CA ALA A 251 -13.75 -5.96 -9.50
C ALA A 251 -14.90 -5.50 -8.59
N GLU A 252 -15.53 -6.47 -7.92
CA GLU A 252 -16.72 -6.20 -7.12
C GLU A 252 -16.43 -5.26 -5.95
N PRO A 253 -17.28 -4.24 -5.71
CA PRO A 253 -17.15 -3.37 -4.55
C PRO A 253 -17.21 -4.15 -3.24
N MET A 254 -16.35 -3.80 -2.26
CA MET A 254 -16.42 -4.44 -0.95
C MET A 254 -17.78 -4.27 -0.26
N SER A 255 -18.26 -5.39 0.28
CA SER A 255 -19.44 -5.42 1.16
C SER A 255 -19.14 -4.82 2.53
N ASN A 256 -20.15 -4.22 3.17
CA ASN A 256 -20.11 -3.72 4.56
C ASN A 256 -19.09 -2.61 4.86
N MET A 257 -18.52 -1.96 3.84
CA MET A 257 -17.73 -0.75 4.05
C MET A 257 -18.65 0.44 4.33
N PRO A 258 -18.29 1.38 5.22
CA PRO A 258 -19.06 2.59 5.41
C PRO A 258 -19.11 3.40 4.11
N PHE A 259 -20.24 4.05 3.86
CA PHE A 259 -20.39 4.99 2.75
C PHE A 259 -20.58 6.42 3.26
N PRO A 260 -19.94 7.42 2.62
CA PRO A 260 -18.93 7.32 1.57
C PRO A 260 -17.68 6.55 1.97
N LEU A 261 -16.98 6.04 0.95
CA LEU A 261 -15.69 5.44 1.15
C LEU A 261 -14.69 6.50 1.61
N GLN A 262 -14.11 6.31 2.79
CA GLN A 262 -13.15 7.23 3.41
C GLN A 262 -11.86 6.53 3.80
N ARG A 263 -10.81 7.32 4.03
CA ARG A 263 -9.62 6.94 4.78
C ARG A 263 -9.91 7.14 6.27
N GLY A 264 -9.39 6.26 7.11
CA GLY A 264 -9.63 6.27 8.57
C GLY A 264 -9.24 7.56 9.30
N ASP A 265 -8.46 8.44 8.69
CA ASP A 265 -8.03 9.73 9.26
C ASP A 265 -8.84 10.92 8.71
N ASP A 266 -9.85 10.69 7.88
CA ASP A 266 -10.60 11.76 7.21
C ASP A 266 -11.55 12.47 8.18
N ILE A 267 -11.41 13.79 8.28
CA ILE A 267 -12.24 14.65 9.16
C ILE A 267 -13.40 15.30 8.37
N LEU A 268 -13.46 15.06 7.06
CA LEU A 268 -14.41 15.74 6.17
C LEU A 268 -15.82 15.19 6.32
N ASN A 269 -16.78 16.11 6.42
CA ASN A 269 -18.19 15.77 6.43
C ASN A 269 -18.62 15.20 5.07
N PRO A 270 -19.00 13.90 4.97
CA PRO A 270 -19.31 13.27 3.68
C PRO A 270 -20.58 13.80 3.00
N ARG A 271 -21.39 14.61 3.68
CA ARG A 271 -22.70 15.07 3.20
C ARG A 271 -22.68 15.73 1.82
N TRP A 272 -21.62 16.46 1.50
CA TRP A 272 -21.50 17.11 0.19
C TRP A 272 -21.46 16.09 -0.95
N LEU A 273 -20.88 14.90 -0.73
CA LEU A 273 -20.78 13.86 -1.75
C LEU A 273 -22.14 13.25 -2.06
N VAL A 274 -22.92 12.92 -1.03
CA VAL A 274 -24.30 12.41 -1.20
C VAL A 274 -25.15 13.43 -1.96
N ALA A 275 -25.02 14.72 -1.60
CA ALA A 275 -25.71 15.78 -2.31
C ALA A 275 -25.25 15.91 -3.78
N ALA A 276 -23.94 15.79 -4.04
CA ALA A 276 -23.39 15.83 -5.39
C ALA A 276 -23.93 14.68 -6.25
N ILE A 277 -23.94 13.44 -5.72
CA ILE A 277 -24.50 12.26 -6.39
C ILE A 277 -26.00 12.42 -6.66
N ALA A 278 -26.75 12.96 -5.70
CA ALA A 278 -28.17 13.22 -5.90
C ALA A 278 -28.38 14.26 -7.02
N ILE A 279 -27.62 15.36 -7.02
CA ILE A 279 -27.72 16.39 -8.05
C ILE A 279 -27.37 15.80 -9.43
N THR A 280 -26.33 14.96 -9.55
CA THR A 280 -25.99 14.34 -10.84
C THR A 280 -27.09 13.42 -11.37
N TRP A 281 -27.87 12.74 -10.50
CA TRP A 281 -29.10 12.08 -10.92
C TRP A 281 -30.18 13.06 -11.39
N MET A 282 -30.39 14.15 -10.65
CA MET A 282 -31.42 15.16 -10.99
C MET A 282 -31.15 15.85 -12.33
N GLU A 283 -29.89 16.09 -12.65
CA GLU A 283 -29.47 16.67 -13.93
C GLU A 283 -29.40 15.63 -15.08
N GLY A 284 -29.73 14.36 -14.81
CA GLY A 284 -29.72 13.29 -15.81
C GLY A 284 -28.33 12.81 -16.22
N CYS A 285 -27.28 13.11 -15.44
CA CYS A 285 -25.92 12.63 -15.69
C CYS A 285 -25.77 11.12 -15.41
N MET A 286 -26.62 10.57 -14.54
CA MET A 286 -26.75 9.13 -14.33
C MET A 286 -28.04 8.65 -14.99
N LYS A 287 -27.93 7.64 -15.86
CA LYS A 287 -29.04 7.16 -16.70
C LYS A 287 -30.11 6.37 -15.94
N THR A 288 -29.83 5.99 -14.70
CA THR A 288 -30.76 5.26 -13.85
C THR A 288 -31.90 6.10 -13.33
N GLN A 289 -33.00 5.40 -13.01
CA GLN A 289 -33.98 5.95 -12.10
C GLN A 289 -33.37 6.08 -10.71
N SER A 290 -33.55 7.23 -10.09
CA SER A 290 -33.11 7.43 -8.71
C SER A 290 -33.92 6.52 -7.77
N PRO A 291 -33.31 5.95 -6.73
CA PRO A 291 -34.01 5.12 -5.74
C PRO A 291 -35.07 5.89 -4.94
N LEU A 292 -35.01 7.22 -4.95
CA LEU A 292 -35.96 8.10 -4.28
C LEU A 292 -36.41 9.21 -5.23
N LYS A 293 -37.58 9.78 -4.97
CA LYS A 293 -37.98 11.03 -5.62
C LYS A 293 -37.04 12.14 -5.13
N LEU A 294 -36.12 12.55 -5.99
CA LEU A 294 -35.14 13.56 -5.66
C LEU A 294 -35.78 14.96 -5.69
N GLU A 295 -35.55 15.71 -4.63
CA GLU A 295 -35.84 17.14 -4.52
C GLU A 295 -34.62 17.84 -3.90
N ARG A 296 -34.33 19.08 -4.30
CA ARG A 296 -33.21 19.88 -3.75
C ARG A 296 -33.54 20.38 -2.33
N LYS A 297 -33.70 19.44 -1.38
CA LYS A 297 -34.10 19.67 0.01
C LYS A 297 -33.26 18.78 0.93
N SER A 298 -32.93 19.27 2.11
CA SER A 298 -32.14 18.52 3.10
C SER A 298 -32.79 17.19 3.51
N ALA A 299 -34.12 17.10 3.50
CA ALA A 299 -34.83 15.85 3.81
C ALA A 299 -34.49 14.72 2.82
N THR A 300 -34.36 15.03 1.53
CA THR A 300 -33.97 14.08 0.48
C THR A 300 -32.56 13.58 0.71
N PHE A 301 -31.61 14.48 0.96
CA PHE A 301 -30.21 14.11 1.18
C PHE A 301 -30.03 13.27 2.46
N ASN A 302 -30.73 13.62 3.54
CA ASN A 302 -30.75 12.83 4.78
C ASN A 302 -31.35 11.42 4.57
N ALA A 303 -32.33 11.28 3.67
CA ALA A 303 -32.90 9.97 3.35
C ALA A 303 -31.91 9.10 2.57
N LEU A 304 -31.18 9.69 1.62
CA LEU A 304 -30.10 9.01 0.88
C LEU A 304 -28.95 8.62 1.81
N GLU A 305 -28.52 9.48 2.74
CA GLU A 305 -27.51 9.17 3.75
C GLU A 305 -27.88 7.93 4.59
N ARG A 306 -29.15 7.79 4.94
CA ARG A 306 -29.63 6.62 5.71
C ARG A 306 -29.73 5.37 4.84
N ARG A 307 -30.08 5.53 3.57
CA ARG A 307 -30.20 4.42 2.61
C ARG A 307 -28.83 3.86 2.24
N TRP A 308 -27.87 4.74 1.98
CA TRP A 308 -26.48 4.40 1.67
C TRP A 308 -25.62 4.46 2.93
N SER A 309 -25.97 3.64 3.92
CA SER A 309 -25.15 3.51 5.13
C SER A 309 -23.86 2.70 4.86
N THR A 310 -23.90 1.85 3.84
CA THR A 310 -22.79 1.02 3.40
C THR A 310 -22.54 1.18 1.90
N TYR A 311 -21.32 0.85 1.46
CA TYR A 311 -20.90 1.02 0.08
C TYR A 311 -21.64 0.10 -0.89
N ASN A 312 -21.96 -1.13 -0.47
CA ASN A 312 -22.75 -2.05 -1.27
C ASN A 312 -24.19 -1.57 -1.47
N GLN A 313 -24.82 -0.94 -0.47
CA GLN A 313 -26.16 -0.35 -0.63
C GLN A 313 -26.18 0.79 -1.66
N TYR A 314 -25.12 1.60 -1.70
CA TYR A 314 -24.96 2.58 -2.78
C TYR A 314 -24.86 1.89 -4.13
N TRP A 315 -24.03 0.85 -4.23
CA TRP A 315 -23.83 0.11 -5.47
C TRP A 315 -25.05 -0.67 -5.93
N GLU A 316 -25.88 -1.20 -5.02
CA GLU A 316 -27.15 -1.86 -5.36
C GLU A 316 -28.13 -0.89 -6.04
N ASP A 317 -28.21 0.37 -5.58
CA ASP A 317 -29.02 1.39 -6.22
C ASP A 317 -28.40 1.94 -7.51
N ALA A 318 -27.07 1.92 -7.59
CA ALA A 318 -26.33 2.38 -8.76
C ALA A 318 -26.14 1.27 -9.81
N GLU A 319 -26.46 0.01 -9.50
CA GLU A 319 -26.20 -1.17 -10.35
C GLU A 319 -26.85 -1.02 -11.73
N ASP A 320 -28.12 -0.61 -11.77
CA ASP A 320 -28.82 -0.33 -13.03
C ASP A 320 -28.14 0.78 -13.86
N ALA A 321 -27.32 1.64 -13.23
CA ALA A 321 -26.71 2.81 -13.86
C ALA A 321 -25.47 2.42 -14.64
N PHE A 322 -24.80 1.36 -14.24
CA PHE A 322 -23.55 0.90 -14.82
C PHE A 322 -23.70 -0.47 -15.50
N GLY A 323 -24.94 -0.92 -15.71
CA GLY A 323 -25.29 -2.25 -16.19
C GLY A 323 -25.29 -3.27 -15.06
N SER A 324 -26.15 -4.28 -15.13
CA SER A 324 -26.14 -5.38 -14.16
C SER A 324 -24.83 -6.16 -14.33
N TYR A 325 -23.82 -5.74 -13.56
CA TYR A 325 -22.47 -6.28 -13.62
C TYR A 325 -22.39 -7.67 -12.98
N LYS A 326 -23.39 -8.09 -12.20
CA LYS A 326 -23.43 -9.43 -11.58
C LYS A 326 -23.96 -10.51 -12.53
N ASP A 327 -24.63 -10.13 -13.61
CA ASP A 327 -25.17 -11.05 -14.60
C ASP A 327 -24.24 -11.16 -15.82
N GLU A 328 -23.70 -12.35 -16.10
CA GLU A 328 -22.90 -12.60 -17.31
C GLU A 328 -23.64 -12.22 -18.61
N ILE A 329 -24.97 -12.33 -18.60
CA ILE A 329 -25.84 -12.02 -19.75
C ILE A 329 -26.01 -10.51 -19.93
N ASN A 330 -25.98 -9.73 -18.83
CA ASN A 330 -26.20 -8.28 -18.84
C ASN A 330 -24.90 -7.49 -18.58
N SER A 331 -23.75 -8.15 -18.69
CA SER A 331 -22.45 -7.52 -18.51
C SER A 331 -22.31 -6.30 -19.41
N PRO A 332 -21.75 -5.19 -18.90
CA PRO A 332 -21.53 -3.99 -19.68
C PRO A 332 -20.45 -4.14 -20.77
N PHE A 333 -19.76 -5.28 -20.80
CA PHE A 333 -18.65 -5.56 -21.72
C PHE A 333 -19.06 -6.60 -22.77
N SER A 334 -18.76 -6.30 -24.03
CA SER A 334 -19.03 -7.20 -25.15
C SER A 334 -18.00 -8.33 -25.24
N SER A 335 -18.32 -9.39 -26.00
CA SER A 335 -17.36 -10.48 -26.27
C SER A 335 -16.06 -10.00 -26.96
N GLU A 336 -16.11 -8.88 -27.68
CA GLU A 336 -14.92 -8.30 -28.33
C GLU A 336 -14.05 -7.54 -27.34
N ASP A 337 -14.67 -6.88 -26.35
CA ASP A 337 -13.97 -6.25 -25.24
C ASP A 337 -13.18 -7.28 -24.43
N TYR A 338 -13.76 -8.46 -24.20
CA TYR A 338 -13.10 -9.58 -23.52
C TYR A 338 -11.88 -10.09 -24.28
N LYS A 339 -11.99 -10.29 -25.60
CA LYS A 339 -10.85 -10.70 -26.43
C LYS A 339 -9.76 -9.64 -26.43
N THR A 340 -10.14 -8.37 -26.54
CA THR A 340 -9.21 -7.25 -26.54
C THR A 340 -8.49 -7.13 -25.20
N ALA A 341 -9.19 -7.25 -24.07
CA ALA A 341 -8.56 -7.22 -22.76
C ALA A 341 -7.61 -8.41 -22.54
N SER A 342 -7.94 -9.58 -23.07
CA SER A 342 -7.14 -10.80 -22.90
C SER A 342 -5.96 -10.91 -23.86
N SER A 343 -5.86 -10.02 -24.87
CA SER A 343 -4.81 -10.13 -25.89
C SER A 343 -3.43 -9.67 -25.43
N GLU A 344 -3.35 -8.88 -24.35
CA GLU A 344 -2.09 -8.40 -23.77
C GLU A 344 -2.20 -8.34 -22.25
N THR A 345 -1.11 -8.69 -21.57
CA THR A 345 -1.01 -8.64 -20.11
C THR A 345 -1.10 -7.20 -19.60
N GLY A 346 -1.84 -6.96 -18.52
CA GLY A 346 -1.95 -5.64 -17.89
C GLY A 346 -3.02 -4.73 -18.46
N ARG A 347 -3.81 -5.21 -19.43
CA ARG A 347 -5.05 -4.54 -19.83
C ARG A 347 -6.10 -4.65 -18.72
N ILE A 348 -6.93 -3.63 -18.64
CA ILE A 348 -8.06 -3.50 -17.73
C ILE A 348 -9.25 -2.95 -18.53
N LEU A 349 -10.45 -3.34 -18.15
CA LEU A 349 -11.69 -2.83 -18.70
C LEU A 349 -12.37 -1.92 -17.69
N LEU A 350 -12.97 -0.85 -18.21
CA LEU A 350 -13.68 0.15 -17.43
C LEU A 350 -15.00 0.47 -18.14
N HIS A 351 -16.10 0.34 -17.42
CA HIS A 351 -17.41 0.81 -17.88
C HIS A 351 -17.93 1.88 -16.92
N GLY A 352 -17.99 3.12 -17.39
CA GLY A 352 -18.49 4.26 -16.61
C GLY A 352 -19.51 5.07 -17.39
N GLN A 353 -20.05 6.10 -16.74
CA GLN A 353 -20.96 7.05 -17.38
C GLN A 353 -20.20 8.30 -17.85
N SER A 354 -20.49 8.76 -19.07
CA SER A 354 -20.02 10.05 -19.57
C SER A 354 -21.02 11.13 -19.18
N ALA A 355 -20.62 12.07 -18.35
CA ALA A 355 -21.36 13.32 -18.19
C ALA A 355 -21.10 14.23 -19.40
N LYS A 356 -22.15 14.80 -19.99
CA LYS A 356 -22.06 15.93 -20.92
C LYS A 356 -22.49 17.16 -20.15
N PHE A 357 -21.58 18.12 -20.00
CA PHE A 357 -21.83 19.40 -19.34
C PHE A 357 -22.08 20.50 -20.38
#